data_AF-A0A7L2P9C3-F1
#
_entry.id   AF-A0A7L2P9C3-F1
#
_cell.length_a   1.000
_cell.length_b   1.000
_cell.length_c   1.000
_cell.angle_alpha   90.00
_cell.angle_beta   90.00
_cell.angle_gamma   90.00
#
_symmetry.space_group_name_H-M   'P 1'
#
loop_
_entity.id
_entity.type
_entity.pdbx_description
1 polymer ?
#
loop_
_entity_poly.entity_id
_entity_poly.type
_entity_poly.pdbx_seq_one_letter_code
_entity_poly.pdbx_strand_id
1 'polypeptide(L)' 'MPLDHRRLCGPEESQPPALWAGTAAEDEGDEEGAGAAPRDPCALRPLFARAGLLSQAQGSAYVELGSGTKVLCAAW' A
#
# COMPACT_ATOMS: atom_id res chain seq x y z
N MET A 1 -1.27 -26.46 -6.82
CA MET A 1 -1.86 -26.18 -5.49
C MET A 1 -3.36 -26.45 -5.57
N PRO A 2 -4.03 -26.92 -4.51
CA PRO A 2 -5.48 -27.09 -4.56
C PRO A 2 -6.15 -25.73 -4.87
N LEU A 3 -7.09 -25.72 -5.81
CA LEU A 3 -7.87 -24.53 -6.15
C LEU A 3 -8.68 -24.06 -4.94
N ASP A 4 -8.68 -22.76 -4.66
CA ASP A 4 -9.54 -22.19 -3.62
C ASP A 4 -11.00 -22.17 -4.11
N HIS A 5 -11.75 -23.19 -3.73
CA HIS A 5 -13.17 -23.33 -4.10
C HIS A 5 -14.11 -22.30 -3.46
N ARG A 6 -13.61 -21.39 -2.59
CA ARG A 6 -14.40 -20.31 -1.99
C ARG A 6 -14.19 -18.96 -2.67
N ARG A 7 -13.28 -18.87 -3.64
CA ARG A 7 -12.98 -17.63 -4.39
C ARG A 7 -13.18 -17.84 -5.88
N LEU A 8 -13.29 -16.73 -6.59
CA LEU A 8 -13.18 -16.73 -8.04
C LEU A 8 -11.75 -17.16 -8.40
N CYS A 9 -11.63 -18.33 -9.01
CA CYS A 9 -10.36 -18.84 -9.48
C CYS A 9 -9.99 -18.13 -10.79
N GLY A 10 -8.93 -17.34 -10.75
CA GLY A 10 -8.30 -16.79 -11.96
C GLY A 10 -7.55 -17.88 -12.75
N PRO A 11 -6.70 -17.47 -13.71
CA PRO A 11 -5.77 -18.40 -14.34
C PRO A 11 -4.85 -19.06 -13.30
N GLU A 12 -4.35 -20.25 -13.62
CA GLU A 12 -3.40 -20.97 -12.74
C GLU A 12 -2.11 -20.16 -12.51
N GLU A 13 -1.69 -19.41 -13.53
CA GLU A 13 -0.55 -18.50 -13.46
C GLU A 13 -0.97 -17.07 -13.87
N SER A 14 -0.47 -16.09 -13.14
CA SER A 14 -0.55 -14.68 -13.47
C SER A 14 0.76 -14.03 -13.05
N GLN A 15 1.38 -13.30 -13.97
CA GLN A 15 2.68 -12.66 -13.76
C GLN A 15 2.52 -11.14 -13.93
N PRO A 16 2.98 -10.32 -12.97
CA PRO A 16 2.84 -8.87 -13.05
C PRO A 16 3.73 -8.30 -14.16
N PRO A 17 3.25 -7.32 -14.95
CA PRO A 17 3.98 -6.76 -16.09
C PRO A 17 5.30 -6.10 -15.69
N ALA A 18 5.44 -5.68 -14.42
CA ALA A 18 6.66 -5.08 -13.87
C ALA A 18 7.91 -5.98 -14.02
N LEU A 19 7.74 -7.30 -14.12
CA LEU A 19 8.85 -8.24 -14.34
C LEU A 19 9.53 -8.05 -15.70
N TRP A 20 8.85 -7.44 -16.66
CA TRP A 20 9.34 -7.18 -18.01
C TRP A 20 9.35 -5.70 -18.37
N ALA A 21 8.97 -4.84 -17.43
CA ALA A 21 9.23 -3.42 -17.59
C ALA A 21 10.77 -3.23 -17.57
N GLY A 22 11.30 -2.56 -18.59
CA GLY A 22 12.65 -2.02 -18.49
C GLY A 22 12.74 -1.06 -17.29
N THR A 23 13.95 -0.70 -16.87
CA THR A 23 14.27 0.14 -15.68
C THR A 23 13.66 1.56 -15.66
N ALA A 24 12.64 1.84 -16.46
CA ALA A 24 11.94 3.11 -16.54
C ALA A 24 10.69 3.19 -15.63
N ALA A 25 10.37 2.14 -14.86
CA ALA A 25 9.11 2.06 -14.10
C ALA A 25 9.24 2.38 -12.60
N GLU A 26 10.38 2.88 -12.12
CA GLU A 26 10.60 3.13 -10.69
C GLU A 26 10.25 4.57 -10.22
N ASP A 27 9.93 5.50 -11.13
CA ASP A 27 9.94 6.95 -10.81
C ASP A 27 8.58 7.69 -10.86
N GLU A 28 7.44 7.03 -10.59
CA GLU A 28 6.14 7.76 -10.53
C GLU A 28 5.46 7.82 -9.15
N GLY A 29 6.14 7.49 -8.05
CA GLY A 29 5.51 7.73 -6.73
C GLY A 29 6.32 7.45 -5.47
N ASP A 30 7.44 6.74 -5.57
CA ASP A 30 8.34 6.52 -4.44
C ASP A 30 9.55 7.43 -4.60
N GLU A 31 9.53 8.60 -3.92
CA GLU A 31 10.74 9.40 -3.64
C GLU A 31 11.81 8.59 -2.87
N GLU A 32 11.52 7.34 -2.50
CA GLU A 32 12.36 6.40 -1.75
C GLU A 32 13.08 5.39 -2.69
N GLY A 33 12.85 5.41 -4.02
CA GLY A 33 13.50 4.55 -5.02
C GLY A 33 14.77 5.15 -5.66
N ALA A 34 15.77 4.30 -5.86
CA ALA A 34 17.07 4.48 -6.57
C ALA A 34 17.46 5.91 -7.03
N GLY A 35 17.79 6.79 -6.08
CA GLY A 35 18.20 8.17 -6.40
C GLY A 35 17.76 9.22 -5.38
N ALA A 36 17.05 8.79 -4.33
CA ALA A 36 16.60 9.64 -3.24
C ALA A 36 17.72 10.59 -2.76
N ALA A 37 17.47 11.90 -2.93
CA ALA A 37 18.33 12.94 -2.41
C ALA A 37 18.54 12.74 -0.89
N PRO A 38 19.69 13.15 -0.32
CA PRO A 38 19.94 13.01 1.10
C PRO A 38 18.78 13.62 1.91
N ARG A 39 18.12 12.77 2.71
CA ARG A 39 17.01 13.13 3.60
C ARG A 39 17.53 13.35 5.03
N ASP A 40 16.93 14.29 5.75
CA ASP A 40 17.16 14.45 7.18
C ASP A 40 16.69 13.18 7.96
N PRO A 41 17.60 12.50 8.70
CA PRO A 41 17.25 11.29 9.46
C PRO A 41 16.19 11.55 10.55
N CYS A 42 15.99 12.80 10.97
CA CYS A 42 14.98 13.20 11.95
C CYS A 42 13.64 13.61 11.31
N ALA A 43 13.57 13.73 9.98
CA ALA A 43 12.35 14.16 9.32
C ALA A 43 11.25 13.08 9.42
N LEU A 44 10.06 13.46 9.87
CA LEU A 44 8.86 12.63 9.86
C LEU A 44 8.06 12.84 8.57
N ARG A 45 7.37 11.80 8.10
CA ARG A 45 6.43 11.93 6.98
C ARG A 45 5.12 12.59 7.45
N PRO A 46 4.47 13.43 6.61
CA PRO A 46 3.15 13.95 6.93
C PRO A 46 2.16 12.84 7.28
N LEU A 47 1.37 13.06 8.34
CA LEU A 47 0.40 12.11 8.87
C LEU A 47 -1.01 12.68 8.73
N PHE A 48 -1.90 11.91 8.11
CA PHE A 48 -3.33 12.10 8.23
C PHE A 48 -3.92 10.92 9.02
N ALA A 49 -4.64 11.23 10.11
CA ALA A 49 -5.27 10.23 10.95
C ALA A 49 -6.72 10.60 11.25
N ARG A 50 -7.64 9.65 11.09
CA ARG A 50 -9.07 9.82 11.39
C ARG A 50 -9.62 8.60 12.11
N ALA A 51 -10.16 8.81 13.31
CA ALA A 51 -10.94 7.82 14.02
C ALA A 51 -12.41 7.83 13.56
N GLY A 52 -13.12 6.71 13.73
CA GLY A 52 -14.54 6.57 13.43
C GLY A 52 -14.87 6.67 11.93
N LEU A 53 -13.99 6.16 11.07
CA LEU A 53 -14.22 6.18 9.62
C LEU A 53 -15.32 5.18 9.20
N LEU A 54 -15.32 3.97 9.77
CA LEU A 54 -16.26 2.90 9.46
C LEU A 54 -17.50 3.02 10.34
N SER A 55 -18.67 3.09 9.72
CA SER A 55 -19.96 3.15 10.42
C SER A 55 -20.45 1.80 10.96
N GLN A 56 -19.92 0.69 10.43
CA GLN A 56 -20.35 -0.67 10.81
C GLN A 56 -19.48 -1.33 11.88
N ALA A 57 -18.45 -0.64 12.38
CA ALA A 57 -17.57 -1.13 13.43
C ALA A 57 -17.80 -0.35 14.73
N GLN A 58 -17.62 -1.00 15.89
CA GLN A 58 -17.72 -0.33 17.19
C GLN A 58 -16.62 0.74 17.36
N GLY A 59 -15.44 0.48 16.79
CA GLY A 59 -14.36 1.46 16.66
C GLY A 59 -13.62 1.28 15.34
N SER A 60 -13.06 2.36 14.79
CA SER A 60 -12.21 2.27 13.60
C SER A 60 -11.22 3.42 13.51
N ALA A 61 -10.15 3.22 12.75
CA ALA A 61 -9.14 4.22 12.46
C ALA A 61 -8.63 4.08 11.03
N TYR A 62 -8.42 5.21 10.36
CA TYR A 62 -7.70 5.33 9.10
C TYR A 62 -6.46 6.18 9.31
N VAL A 63 -5.34 5.72 8.75
CA VAL A 63 -4.03 6.35 8.87
C VAL A 63 -3.38 6.39 7.50
N GLU A 64 -2.89 7.56 7.12
CA GLU A 64 -2.13 7.81 5.89
C GLU A 64 -0.82 8.50 6.23
N LEU A 65 0.29 7.98 5.67
CA LEU A 65 1.65 8.45 5.89
C LEU A 65 2.35 8.66 4.56
N GLY A 66 2.78 9.89 4.29
CA GLY A 66 3.48 10.23 3.04
C GLY A 66 2.64 9.94 1.78
N SER A 67 3.30 9.59 0.68
CA SER A 67 2.67 9.34 -0.62
C SER A 67 2.05 7.93 -0.75
N GLY A 68 2.64 6.92 -0.09
CA GLY A 68 2.31 5.51 -0.37
C GLY A 68 1.58 4.75 0.73
N THR A 69 1.75 5.11 2.01
CA THR A 69 1.25 4.26 3.11
C THR A 69 -0.17 4.64 3.51
N LYS A 70 -1.11 3.70 3.36
CA LYS A 70 -2.51 3.86 3.78
C LYS A 70 -2.98 2.61 4.52
N VAL A 71 -3.50 2.77 5.74
CA VAL A 71 -3.91 1.67 6.62
C VAL A 71 -5.30 1.95 7.20
N LEU A 72 -6.11 0.89 7.29
CA LEU A 72 -7.43 0.90 7.92
C LEU A 72 -7.48 -0.18 9.00
N CYS A 73 -8.00 0.18 10.17
CA CYS A 73 -8.19 -0.71 11.32
C CYS A 73 -9.63 -0.63 11.82
N ALA A 74 -10.20 -1.78 12.19
CA ALA A 74 -11.53 -1.90 12.77
C ALA A 74 -11.46 -2.71 14.07
N ALA A 75 -12.20 -2.26 15.08
CA ALA A 75 -12.44 -2.96 16.34
C ALA A 75 -13.92 -3.32 16.43
N TRP A 76 -14.18 -4.55 16.85
CA TRP A 76 -15.51 -5.15 16.97
C TRP A 76 -15.87 -5.36 18.43
#